data_AF-A0A2W2F5R4-F1
#
_entry.id   AF-A0A2W2F5R4-F1
#
_cell.length_a   1.000
_cell.length_b   1.000
_cell.length_c   1.000
_cell.angle_alpha   90.00
_cell.angle_beta   90.00
_cell.angle_gamma   90.00
#
_symmetry.space_group_name_H-M   'P 1'
#
loop_
_entity.id
_entity.type
_entity.pdbx_description
1 polymer ?
#
loop_
_entity_poly.entity_id
_entity_poly.type
_entity_poly.pdbx_seq_one_letter_code
_entity_poly.pdbx_strand_id
1 'polypeptide(L)'
;MLAVEPGAFRTRAYAGFAGQSIDERVPDYWPMLAAVRDGMIAEDGEQPGDPERGVRAVIAAIDQDDPPQRLVLGSAGYDRVLHRLEAVLAELRGQEAVARAADFPAA
;
A
#
# COMPACT_ATOMS: atom_id res chain seq x y z
N MET A 1 7.94 -12.03 11.19
CA MET A 1 6.80 -12.29 10.28
C MET A 1 6.91 -11.27 9.16
N LEU A 2 6.96 -11.71 7.91
CA LEU A 2 7.00 -10.83 6.73
C LEU A 2 5.58 -10.37 6.38
N ALA A 3 5.35 -9.06 6.30
CA ALA A 3 4.15 -8.46 5.73
C ALA A 3 4.36 -8.20 4.23
N VAL A 4 3.50 -8.76 3.38
CA VAL A 4 3.50 -8.49 1.94
C VAL A 4 2.41 -7.48 1.62
N GLU A 5 2.78 -6.37 0.99
CA GLU A 5 1.88 -5.28 0.63
C GLU A 5 1.84 -5.12 -0.91
N PRO A 6 1.00 -5.91 -1.61
CA PRO A 6 0.92 -5.87 -3.06
C PRO A 6 0.07 -4.69 -3.55
N GLY A 7 0.49 -4.11 -4.66
CA GLY A 7 -0.36 -3.26 -5.50
C GLY A 7 -1.34 -4.09 -6.35
N ALA A 8 -1.74 -3.54 -7.50
CA ALA A 8 -2.65 -4.22 -8.42
C ALA A 8 -1.91 -5.32 -9.22
N PHE A 9 -2.30 -6.59 -9.01
CA PHE A 9 -1.79 -7.76 -9.72
C PHE A 9 -2.91 -8.47 -10.51
N ARG A 10 -2.57 -9.06 -11.66
CA ARG A 10 -3.54 -9.76 -12.54
C ARG A 10 -3.97 -11.13 -12.00
N THR A 11 -4.70 -11.16 -10.90
CA THR A 11 -5.13 -12.40 -10.21
C THR A 11 -6.61 -12.75 -10.40
N ARG A 12 -7.31 -12.11 -11.36
CA ARG A 12 -8.79 -12.16 -11.53
C ARG A 12 -9.57 -11.71 -10.30
N ALA A 13 -8.92 -11.10 -9.30
CA ALA A 13 -9.58 -10.61 -8.11
C ALA A 13 -10.61 -9.50 -8.43
N TYR A 14 -10.39 -8.74 -9.50
CA TYR A 14 -11.24 -7.61 -9.84
C TYR A 14 -12.52 -8.03 -10.56
N ALA A 15 -12.52 -9.16 -11.28
CA ALA A 15 -13.71 -9.76 -11.89
C ALA A 15 -14.88 -9.95 -10.90
N GLY A 16 -14.61 -10.12 -9.61
CA GLY A 16 -15.63 -10.24 -8.57
C GLY A 16 -16.48 -8.98 -8.37
N PHE A 17 -15.96 -7.79 -8.65
CA PHE A 17 -16.67 -6.53 -8.44
C PHE A 17 -17.85 -6.34 -9.40
N ALA A 18 -17.82 -6.96 -10.59
CA ALA A 18 -18.91 -6.88 -11.56
C ALA A 18 -20.23 -7.46 -11.01
N GLY A 19 -20.14 -8.43 -10.10
CA GLY A 19 -21.30 -9.03 -9.44
C GLY A 19 -21.68 -8.40 -8.10
N GLN A 20 -20.95 -7.39 -7.62
CA GLN A 20 -21.17 -6.79 -6.30
C GLN A 20 -22.05 -5.54 -6.37
N SER A 21 -23.18 -5.57 -5.66
CA SER A 21 -24.01 -4.39 -5.41
C SER A 21 -23.40 -3.50 -4.34
N ILE A 22 -23.66 -2.19 -4.42
CA ILE A 22 -23.32 -1.23 -3.37
C ILE A 22 -24.41 -1.29 -2.31
N ASP A 23 -24.08 -1.80 -1.11
CA ASP A 23 -25.00 -1.92 0.04
C ASP A 23 -24.71 -0.85 1.11
N GLU A 24 -24.49 0.39 0.66
CA GLU A 24 -24.24 1.53 1.55
C GLU A 24 -25.56 2.23 1.90
N ARG A 25 -25.75 2.55 3.18
CA ARG A 25 -27.00 3.13 3.69
C ARG A 25 -27.06 4.63 3.51
N VAL A 26 -25.91 5.30 3.43
CA VAL A 26 -25.81 6.75 3.24
C VAL A 26 -25.69 7.06 1.75
N PRO A 27 -26.72 7.64 1.10
CA PRO A 27 -26.74 7.84 -0.36
C PRO A 27 -25.60 8.71 -0.89
N ASP A 28 -25.09 9.64 -0.08
CA ASP A 28 -24.01 10.57 -0.47
C ASP A 28 -22.69 9.85 -0.81
N TYR A 29 -22.48 8.63 -0.30
CA TYR A 29 -21.29 7.84 -0.65
C TYR A 29 -21.47 7.02 -1.93
N TRP A 30 -22.69 6.85 -2.44
CA TRP A 30 -22.96 6.00 -3.61
C TRP A 30 -22.15 6.41 -4.85
N PRO A 31 -22.04 7.70 -5.21
CA PRO A 31 -21.26 8.10 -6.39
C PRO A 31 -19.77 7.72 -6.26
N MET A 32 -19.19 7.90 -5.07
CA MET A 32 -17.79 7.55 -4.79
C MET A 32 -17.59 6.03 -4.89
N LEU A 33 -18.46 5.24 -4.26
CA LEU A 33 -18.36 3.78 -4.28
C LEU A 33 -18.59 3.20 -5.67
N ALA A 34 -19.52 3.78 -6.44
CA ALA A 34 -19.74 3.41 -7.84
C ALA A 34 -18.50 3.68 -8.68
N ALA A 35 -17.88 4.86 -8.55
CA ALA A 35 -16.65 5.18 -9.27
C ALA A 35 -15.50 4.21 -8.95
N VAL A 36 -15.33 3.84 -7.67
CA VAL A 36 -14.30 2.87 -7.26
C VAL A 36 -14.59 1.49 -7.85
N ARG A 37 -15.83 0.99 -7.73
CA ARG A 37 -16.24 -0.31 -8.27
C ARG A 37 -16.04 -0.36 -9.77
N ASP A 38 -16.53 0.65 -10.49
CA ASP A 38 -16.49 0.71 -11.94
C ASP A 38 -15.03 0.81 -12.43
N GLY A 39 -14.17 1.53 -11.70
CA GLY A 39 -12.72 1.55 -11.94
C GLY A 39 -12.06 0.18 -11.75
N MET A 40 -12.39 -0.54 -10.66
CA MET A 40 -11.88 -1.90 -10.45
C MET A 40 -12.33 -2.86 -11.57
N ILE A 41 -13.58 -2.76 -12.01
CA ILE A 41 -14.09 -3.58 -13.13
C ILE A 41 -13.34 -3.25 -14.43
N ALA A 42 -13.13 -1.97 -14.74
CA ALA A 42 -12.44 -1.53 -15.95
C ALA A 42 -10.98 -2.00 -15.98
N GLU A 43 -10.32 -2.06 -14.82
CA GLU A 43 -8.92 -2.50 -14.69
C GLU A 43 -8.77 -4.04 -14.63
N ASP A 44 -9.86 -4.82 -14.69
CA ASP A 44 -9.78 -6.28 -14.65
C ASP A 44 -9.00 -6.84 -15.84
N GLY A 45 -7.90 -7.54 -15.55
CA GLY A 45 -7.00 -8.07 -16.57
C GLY A 45 -5.97 -7.06 -17.09
N GLU A 46 -6.11 -5.77 -16.76
CA GLU A 46 -5.17 -4.73 -17.19
C GLU A 46 -4.12 -4.38 -16.13
N GLN A 47 -4.30 -4.84 -14.88
CA GLN A 47 -3.42 -4.51 -13.75
C GLN A 47 -1.93 -4.71 -14.08
N PRO A 48 -1.02 -3.81 -13.70
CA PRO A 48 0.38 -3.89 -14.15
C PRO A 48 1.19 -5.04 -13.51
N GLY A 49 0.76 -5.54 -12.35
CA GLY A 49 1.49 -6.57 -11.60
C GLY A 49 1.36 -7.97 -12.19
N ASP A 50 2.51 -8.63 -12.38
CA ASP A 50 2.63 -10.04 -12.78
C ASP A 50 2.63 -10.95 -11.53
N PRO A 51 1.59 -11.79 -11.32
CA PRO A 51 1.49 -12.63 -10.13
C PRO A 51 2.66 -13.59 -9.93
N GLU A 52 3.21 -14.15 -11.02
CA GLU A 52 4.32 -15.10 -10.93
C GLU A 52 5.60 -14.41 -10.48
N ARG A 53 5.82 -13.17 -10.94
CA ARG A 53 6.95 -12.35 -10.46
C ARG A 53 6.75 -11.91 -9.02
N GLY A 54 5.51 -11.59 -8.63
CA GLY A 54 5.15 -11.28 -7.25
C GLY A 54 5.48 -12.43 -6.30
N VAL A 55 5.05 -13.65 -6.62
CA VAL A 55 5.34 -14.86 -5.82
C VAL A 55 6.84 -15.12 -5.75
N ARG A 56 7.57 -15.03 -6.87
CA ARG A 56 9.04 -15.19 -6.89
C ARG A 56 9.73 -14.19 -5.97
N ALA A 57 9.28 -12.94 -5.94
CA ALA A 57 9.82 -11.91 -5.06
C ALA A 57 9.56 -12.21 -3.57
N VAL A 58 8.37 -12.72 -3.23
CA VAL A 58 8.06 -13.13 -1.85
C VAL A 58 8.96 -14.28 -1.40
N ILE A 59 9.12 -15.33 -2.22
CA ILE A 59 10.01 -16.45 -1.91
C ILE A 59 11.44 -15.96 -1.70
N ALA A 60 11.95 -15.17 -2.65
CA ALA A 60 13.29 -14.61 -2.57
C ALA A 60 13.53 -13.74 -1.33
N ALA A 61 12.50 -13.02 -0.83
CA ALA A 61 12.61 -12.22 0.38
C ALA A 61 12.64 -13.07 1.66
N ILE A 62 11.90 -14.17 1.69
CA ILE A 62 11.88 -15.10 2.83
C ILE A 62 13.19 -15.90 2.93
N ASP A 63 13.83 -16.19 1.80
CA ASP A 63 15.09 -16.94 1.72
C ASP A 63 16.35 -16.10 2.04
N GLN A 64 16.21 -14.83 2.41
CA GLN A 64 17.34 -13.98 2.82
C GLN A 64 17.85 -14.36 4.22
N ASP A 65 19.15 -14.16 4.48
CA ASP A 65 19.72 -14.38 5.82
C ASP A 65 19.08 -13.49 6.89
N ASP A 66 18.69 -12.26 6.52
CA ASP A 66 17.90 -11.33 7.33
C ASP A 66 16.64 -10.90 6.56
N PRO A 67 15.54 -11.67 6.64
CA PRO A 67 14.32 -11.38 5.89
C PRO A 67 13.70 -10.04 6.29
N PRO A 68 13.19 -9.25 5.33
CA PRO A 68 12.56 -7.99 5.64
C PRO A 68 11.26 -8.22 6.42
N GLN A 69 10.90 -7.25 7.27
CA GLN A 69 9.59 -7.27 7.93
C GLN A 69 8.46 -6.86 6.98
N ARG A 70 8.77 -6.10 5.92
CA ARG A 70 7.79 -5.58 4.97
C ARG A 70 8.31 -5.61 3.54
N LEU A 71 7.50 -6.11 2.62
CA LEU A 71 7.78 -6.16 1.19
C LEU A 71 6.63 -5.51 0.42
N VAL A 72 6.86 -4.30 -0.10
CA VAL A 72 5.91 -3.61 -0.97
C VAL A 72 6.14 -4.07 -2.41
N LEU A 73 5.11 -4.59 -3.07
CA LEU A 73 5.20 -5.13 -4.43
C LEU A 73 4.41 -4.28 -5.42
N GLY A 74 5.08 -3.81 -6.47
CA GLY A 74 4.52 -2.94 -7.50
C GLY A 74 5.08 -1.51 -7.42
N SER A 75 5.50 -0.97 -8.57
CA SER A 75 6.23 0.31 -8.64
C SER A 75 5.43 1.48 -8.05
N ALA A 76 4.20 1.70 -8.50
CA ALA A 76 3.37 2.81 -8.02
C ALA A 76 3.09 2.73 -6.51
N GLY A 77 2.93 1.51 -5.97
CA GLY A 77 2.76 1.30 -4.54
C GLY A 77 4.05 1.63 -3.77
N TYR A 78 5.18 1.12 -4.26
CA TYR A 78 6.51 1.38 -3.69
C TYR A 78 6.82 2.88 -3.64
N ASP A 79 6.64 3.59 -4.75
CA ASP A 79 6.91 5.03 -4.85
C ASP A 79 6.04 5.84 -3.88
N ARG A 80 4.76 5.48 -3.73
CA ARG A 80 3.88 6.14 -2.75
C ARG A 80 4.30 5.89 -1.32
N VAL A 81 4.68 4.66 -0.98
CA VAL A 81 5.16 4.34 0.37
C VAL A 81 6.45 5.10 0.67
N LEU A 82 7.40 5.09 -0.26
CA LEU A 82 8.68 5.79 -0.10
C LEU A 82 8.45 7.29 0.11
N HIS A 83 7.65 7.92 -0.76
CA HIS A 83 7.34 9.34 -0.65
C HIS A 83 6.67 9.68 0.69
N ARG A 84 5.72 8.86 1.17
CA ARG A 84 5.09 9.09 2.48
C ARG A 84 6.10 8.99 3.62
N LEU A 85 6.98 7.99 3.62
CA LEU A 85 8.00 7.82 4.66
C LEU A 85 8.97 9.00 4.67
N GLU A 86 9.41 9.46 3.50
CA GLU A 86 10.28 10.63 3.36
C GLU A 86 9.60 11.90 3.89
N ALA A 87 8.32 12.11 3.58
CA ALA A 87 7.55 13.24 4.09
C ALA A 87 7.43 13.21 5.62
N VAL A 88 7.13 12.05 6.21
CA VAL A 88 7.08 11.86 7.68
C VAL A 88 8.45 12.13 8.29
N LEU A 89 9.52 11.61 7.69
CA LEU A 89 10.87 11.82 8.19
C LEU A 89 11.30 13.28 8.13
N ALA A 90 10.93 14.00 7.06
CA ALA A 90 11.18 15.42 6.93
C ALA A 90 10.44 16.23 8.00
N GLU A 91 9.16 15.89 8.25
CA GLU A 91 8.36 16.50 9.32
C GLU A 91 9.00 16.30 10.70
N LEU A 92 9.43 15.07 11.02
CA LEU A 92 10.09 14.75 12.28
C LEU A 92 11.41 15.49 12.45
N ARG A 93 12.24 15.53 11.41
CA ARG A 93 13.52 16.28 11.43
C ARG A 93 13.29 17.77 11.65
N GLY A 94 12.20 18.33 11.13
CA GLY A 94 11.82 19.72 11.39
C GLY A 94 11.51 20.03 12.85
N GLN A 95 11.22 19.02 13.66
CA GLN A 95 10.87 19.14 15.08
C GLN A 95 12.02 18.74 16.02
N GLU A 96 13.22 18.44 15.50
CA GLU A 96 14.31 17.86 16.29
C GLU A 96 14.70 18.71 17.50
N ALA A 97 14.83 20.03 17.34
CA ALA A 97 15.19 20.92 18.44
C ALA A 97 14.15 20.91 19.56
N VAL A 98 12.87 20.92 19.22
CA VAL A 98 11.76 20.85 20.19
C VAL A 98 11.75 19.51 20.90
N ALA A 99 11.90 18.41 20.15
CA ALA A 99 11.91 17.07 20.71
C ALA A 99 13.06 16.87 21.71
N ARG A 100 14.28 17.34 21.38
CA ARG A 100 15.46 17.23 22.26
C ARG A 100 15.43 18.19 23.44
N ALA A 101 14.83 19.38 23.29
CA ALA A 101 14.71 20.33 24.38
C ALA A 101 13.76 19.85 25.51
N ALA A 102 12.98 18.80 25.27
CA ALA A 102 12.12 18.19 26.28
C ALA A 102 12.86 17.23 27.25
N ASP A 103 14.15 16.96 27.01
CA ASP A 103 14.98 16.20 27.96
C ASP A 103 15.23 17.02 29.25
N PHE A 104 15.60 16.34 30.33
CA PHE A 104 16.04 17.03 31.55
C PHE A 104 17.30 17.88 31.28
N PRO A 105 17.48 19.02 31.98
CA PRO A 105 18.72 19.77 31.92
C PRO A 105 19.91 18.86 32.27
N ALA A 106 21.02 19.01 31.54
CA ALA A 106 22.25 18.31 31.87
C ALA A 106 22.71 18.71 33.28
N ALA A 107 23.15 17.73 34.08
CA ALA A 107 23.66 17.91 35.44
C ALA A 107 25.03 18.62 35.44
#